data_AF-H1SAP1-F1
#
_entry.id   AF-H1SAP1-F1
#
_cell.length_a   1.000
_cell.length_b   1.000
_cell.length_c   1.000
_cell.angle_alpha   90.00
_cell.angle_beta   90.00
_cell.angle_gamma   90.00
#
_symmetry.space_group_name_H-M   'P 1'
#
loop_
_entity.id
_entity.type
_entity.pdbx_description
1 polymer ?
#
loop_
_entity_poly.entity_id
_entity_poly.type
_entity_poly.pdbx_seq_one_letter_code
_entity_poly.pdbx_strand_id
1 'polypeptide(L)'
;MAWQSHPDYALVVAGNRDEFYARPAAPVHWWEDAPQVLAGRDLAEVIGEPGTWMGLAGDGRFAALTNYRAPSEKRTDARSRGELVAGFLRGDSDPQSYLSGLVPRTGAYNGFNLLACDLRELWWYSNRGTSPYPQRLKPGIYGLSNALLDTPWPKVRSRVGALAETLAADTGLPGASVEPYLDLLANDRQALDAELPRTGVTPEWEKLLSSAFIRSPSYGTRAMAMALAPAPCCACATTAASSSASAASTPPAAPARCPTAATCALPATPARCKRRAKASWLSTAGPPVPPGAMPRSAPGWRRGHCARPAATHPRNARSPATARHAAPVRD
;
A
#
# COMPACT_ATOMS: atom_id res chain seq x y z
N MET A 1 3.36 -2.30 7.49
CA MET A 1 4.13 -2.51 6.25
C MET A 1 5.06 -3.69 6.47
N ALA A 2 5.27 -4.52 5.46
CA ALA A 2 6.28 -5.57 5.47
C ALA A 2 7.23 -5.36 4.28
N TRP A 3 8.52 -5.43 4.58
CA TRP A 3 9.61 -5.24 3.62
C TRP A 3 10.45 -6.52 3.59
N GLN A 4 10.53 -7.15 2.42
CA GLN A 4 11.26 -8.39 2.19
C GLN A 4 10.98 -9.46 3.28
N SER A 5 9.71 -9.55 3.71
CA SER A 5 9.27 -10.43 4.80
C SER A 5 8.17 -11.40 4.34
N HIS A 6 8.04 -11.57 3.02
CA HIS A 6 7.14 -12.54 2.39
C HIS A 6 7.88 -13.18 1.20
N PRO A 7 7.73 -14.49 0.96
CA PRO A 7 8.44 -15.18 -0.13
C PRO A 7 8.14 -14.60 -1.52
N ASP A 8 6.88 -14.19 -1.77
CA ASP A 8 6.45 -13.68 -3.09
C ASP A 8 6.37 -12.16 -3.21
N TYR A 9 6.50 -11.41 -2.12
CA TYR A 9 6.35 -9.95 -2.13
C TYR A 9 7.58 -9.27 -1.51
N ALA A 10 8.23 -8.40 -2.30
CA ALA A 10 9.27 -7.52 -1.79
C ALA A 10 8.68 -6.46 -0.85
N LEU A 11 7.50 -5.94 -1.16
CA LEU A 11 6.86 -4.88 -0.38
C LEU A 11 5.36 -5.16 -0.23
N VAL A 12 4.88 -5.10 1.02
CA VAL A 12 3.46 -5.10 1.36
C VAL A 12 3.16 -3.90 2.23
N VAL A 13 2.32 -3.00 1.74
CA VAL A 13 1.86 -1.83 2.48
C VAL A 13 0.36 -1.83 2.53
N ALA A 14 -0.20 -1.67 3.71
CA ALA A 14 -1.61 -1.41 3.95
C ALA A 14 -1.68 -0.18 4.87
N GLY A 15 -2.48 0.82 4.50
CA GLY A 15 -2.56 2.07 5.26
C GLY A 15 -3.88 2.81 5.09
N ASN A 16 -4.23 3.56 6.14
CA ASN A 16 -5.38 4.45 6.17
C ASN A 16 -4.93 5.90 5.95
N ARG A 17 -5.71 6.64 5.17
CA ARG A 17 -5.66 8.10 5.16
C ARG A 17 -6.75 8.62 6.09
N ASP A 18 -6.35 9.03 7.28
CA ASP A 18 -7.24 9.72 8.21
C ASP A 18 -7.12 11.23 8.01
N GLU A 19 -8.25 11.91 7.77
CA GLU A 19 -8.26 13.34 7.49
C GLU A 19 -9.66 13.94 7.72
N PHE A 20 -9.73 15.26 7.88
CA PHE A 20 -10.98 16.01 7.87
C PHE A 20 -11.78 15.77 6.59
N TYR A 21 -13.08 15.53 6.73
CA TYR A 21 -13.96 15.26 5.58
C TYR A 21 -14.09 16.44 4.63
N ALA A 22 -13.92 17.66 5.14
CA ALA A 22 -13.95 18.89 4.37
C ALA A 22 -12.70 19.08 3.49
N ARG A 23 -11.61 18.33 3.72
CA ARG A 23 -10.40 18.45 2.89
C ARG A 23 -10.60 17.67 1.59
N PRO A 24 -10.69 18.36 0.43
CA PRO A 24 -10.97 17.70 -0.84
C PRO A 24 -9.77 16.85 -1.29
N ALA A 25 -10.05 15.70 -1.89
CA ALA A 25 -9.05 14.81 -2.45
C ALA A 25 -9.64 13.99 -3.60
N ALA A 26 -8.85 13.75 -4.64
CA ALA A 26 -9.17 12.85 -5.72
C ALA A 26 -8.87 11.38 -5.33
N PRO A 27 -9.67 10.41 -5.81
CA PRO A 27 -9.37 9.00 -5.66
C PRO A 27 -8.08 8.61 -6.39
N VAL A 28 -7.61 7.37 -6.18
CA VAL A 28 -6.42 6.85 -6.87
C VAL A 28 -6.67 6.80 -8.38
N HIS A 29 -5.79 7.44 -9.14
CA HIS A 29 -5.77 7.42 -10.60
C HIS A 29 -4.33 7.65 -11.10
N TRP A 30 -4.11 7.39 -12.39
CA TRP A 30 -2.89 7.84 -13.06
C TRP A 30 -2.98 9.35 -13.26
N TRP A 31 -2.00 10.09 -12.77
CA TRP A 31 -2.04 11.55 -12.83
C TRP A 31 -1.84 12.06 -14.27
N GLU A 32 -2.58 13.09 -14.65
CA GLU A 32 -2.49 13.68 -16.00
C GLU A 32 -1.17 14.44 -16.21
N ASP A 33 -0.71 15.18 -15.18
CA ASP A 33 0.53 15.96 -15.18
C ASP A 33 1.79 15.13 -14.87
N ALA A 34 1.61 13.88 -14.43
CA ALA A 34 2.69 12.92 -14.22
C ALA A 34 2.17 11.49 -14.49
N PRO A 35 2.06 11.08 -15.78
CA PRO A 35 1.43 9.81 -16.18
C PRO A 35 2.11 8.56 -15.61
N GLN A 36 3.33 8.69 -15.10
CA GLN A 36 4.03 7.64 -14.39
C GLN A 36 3.56 7.45 -12.95
N VAL A 37 2.76 8.36 -12.38
CA VAL A 37 2.35 8.34 -10.97
C VAL A 37 0.93 7.79 -10.83
N LEU A 38 0.77 6.74 -10.02
CA LEU A 38 -0.51 6.17 -9.59
C LEU A 38 -0.72 6.48 -8.11
N ALA A 39 -1.59 7.45 -7.82
CA ALA A 39 -1.83 7.91 -6.45
C ALA A 39 -3.19 8.63 -6.31
N GLY A 40 -3.71 8.69 -5.09
CA GLY A 40 -4.73 9.70 -4.76
C GLY A 40 -4.09 11.09 -4.76
N ARG A 41 -4.87 12.15 -4.96
CA ARG A 41 -4.33 13.52 -5.00
C ARG A 41 -5.03 14.40 -3.99
N ASP A 42 -4.26 15.11 -3.17
CA ASP A 42 -4.80 16.18 -2.33
C ASP A 42 -5.23 17.35 -3.24
N LEU A 43 -6.45 17.83 -3.06
CA LEU A 43 -7.00 18.95 -3.84
C LEU A 43 -7.19 20.21 -3.00
N ALA A 44 -6.75 20.16 -1.73
CA ALA A 44 -6.82 21.31 -0.85
C ALA A 44 -5.89 22.43 -1.35
N GLU A 45 -6.29 23.67 -1.11
CA GLU A 45 -5.41 24.81 -1.22
C GLU A 45 -4.29 24.68 -0.17
N VAL A 46 -3.05 24.81 -0.62
CA VAL A 46 -1.86 24.60 0.22
C VAL A 46 -0.75 25.55 -0.19
N ILE A 47 0.17 25.82 0.74
CA ILE A 47 1.45 26.46 0.41
C ILE A 47 2.35 25.43 -0.26
N GLY A 48 2.90 25.74 -1.42
CA GLY A 48 3.67 24.81 -2.24
C GLY A 48 2.77 24.10 -3.25
N GLU A 49 2.97 22.80 -3.44
CA GLU A 49 2.19 22.02 -4.40
C GLU A 49 1.21 21.04 -3.70
N PRO A 50 0.00 20.88 -4.25
CA PRO A 50 -0.84 19.74 -3.89
C PRO A 50 -0.14 18.44 -4.26
N GLY A 51 -0.14 17.47 -3.34
CA GLY A 51 0.59 16.22 -3.53
C GLY A 51 -0.23 15.01 -3.14
N THR A 52 0.42 14.01 -2.57
CA THR A 52 -0.24 12.76 -2.15
C THR A 52 0.25 12.28 -0.79
N TRP A 53 -0.52 11.39 -0.18
CA TRP A 53 -0.16 10.70 1.05
C TRP A 53 0.48 9.34 0.78
N MET A 54 0.21 8.73 -0.37
CA MET A 54 0.77 7.43 -0.76
C MET A 54 0.59 7.20 -2.26
N GLY A 55 1.61 6.65 -2.91
CA GLY A 55 1.53 6.32 -4.33
C GLY A 55 2.65 5.41 -4.82
N LEU A 56 2.51 5.02 -6.08
CA LEU A 56 3.51 4.28 -6.84
C LEU A 56 3.88 5.03 -8.11
N ALA A 57 5.08 4.79 -8.60
CA ALA A 57 5.47 5.15 -9.96
C ALA A 57 5.53 3.91 -10.86
N GLY A 58 5.39 4.10 -12.17
CA GLY A 58 5.36 3.03 -13.17
C GLY A 58 6.66 2.21 -13.26
N ASP A 59 7.76 2.72 -12.72
CA ASP A 59 9.05 2.04 -12.61
C ASP A 59 9.21 1.21 -11.32
N GLY A 60 8.17 1.17 -10.47
CA GLY A 60 8.14 0.40 -9.23
C GLY A 60 8.47 1.20 -7.98
N ARG A 61 8.80 2.50 -8.09
CA ARG A 61 8.98 3.32 -6.89
C ARG A 61 7.70 3.43 -6.08
N PHE A 62 7.87 3.48 -4.77
CA PHE A 62 6.81 3.63 -3.79
C PHE A 62 7.19 4.73 -2.81
N ALA A 63 6.23 5.57 -2.45
CA ALA A 63 6.37 6.45 -1.31
C ALA A 63 5.06 6.63 -0.55
N ALA A 64 5.19 6.87 0.75
CA ALA A 64 4.08 7.15 1.64
C ALA A 64 4.50 8.12 2.74
N LEU A 65 3.55 8.90 3.22
CA LEU A 65 3.76 9.89 4.26
C LEU A 65 2.71 9.78 5.36
N THR A 66 3.17 9.91 6.60
CA THR A 66 2.30 10.15 7.75
C THR A 66 2.67 11.48 8.41
N ASN A 67 1.66 12.20 8.91
CA ASN A 67 1.89 13.41 9.70
C ASN A 67 2.48 13.01 11.06
N TYR A 68 3.45 13.75 11.60
CA TYR A 68 3.83 13.65 13.00
C TYR A 68 2.83 14.44 13.87
N ARG A 69 2.32 13.84 14.94
CA ARG A 69 1.33 14.45 15.83
C ARG A 69 2.04 15.31 16.89
N ALA A 70 2.09 16.61 16.62
CA ALA A 70 2.55 17.62 17.56
C ALA A 70 1.71 18.90 17.36
N PRO A 71 0.51 19.02 17.98
CA PRO A 71 -0.41 20.13 17.73
C PRO A 71 0.20 21.49 18.12
N SER A 72 1.00 21.51 19.19
CA SER A 72 1.71 22.69 19.67
C SER A 72 2.76 23.24 18.71
N GLU A 73 3.23 22.41 17.76
CA GLU A 73 4.24 22.78 16.77
C GLU A 73 3.64 23.12 15.40
N LYS A 74 2.30 23.09 15.29
CA LYS A 74 1.64 23.25 14.00
C LYS A 74 1.83 24.67 13.46
N ARG A 75 2.49 24.75 12.31
CA ARG A 75 2.70 25.96 11.53
C ARG A 75 1.69 26.09 10.40
N THR A 76 1.12 27.28 10.25
CA THR A 76 0.18 27.62 9.15
C THR A 76 0.89 28.13 7.90
N ASP A 77 2.13 28.58 8.02
CA ASP A 77 3.00 29.07 6.95
C ASP A 77 3.84 27.96 6.29
N ALA A 78 3.70 26.71 6.75
CA ALA A 78 4.48 25.58 6.27
C ALA A 78 3.96 25.02 4.95
N ARG A 79 4.88 24.52 4.12
CA ARG A 79 4.56 23.87 2.84
C ARG A 79 3.82 22.55 3.03
N SER A 80 3.08 22.15 1.99
CA SER A 80 2.40 20.86 1.92
C SER A 80 3.40 19.70 1.99
N ARG A 81 3.26 18.84 3.00
CA ARG A 81 4.05 17.60 3.09
C ARG A 81 3.79 16.64 1.94
N GLY A 82 2.59 16.67 1.36
CA GLY A 82 2.21 15.76 0.27
C GLY A 82 3.07 15.94 -0.98
N GLU A 83 3.64 17.14 -1.18
CA GLU A 83 4.55 17.41 -2.31
C GLU A 83 5.84 16.59 -2.20
N LEU A 84 6.26 16.19 -0.99
CA LEU A 84 7.44 15.35 -0.79
C LEU A 84 7.25 13.94 -1.35
N VAL A 85 6.03 13.40 -1.25
CA VAL A 85 5.69 12.09 -1.84
C VAL A 85 5.62 12.23 -3.36
N ALA A 86 4.94 13.27 -3.84
CA ALA A 86 4.81 13.54 -5.27
C ALA A 86 6.18 13.76 -5.94
N GLY A 87 7.08 14.52 -5.31
CA GLY A 87 8.43 14.77 -5.81
C GLY A 87 9.24 13.50 -6.01
N PHE A 88 9.18 12.55 -5.05
CA PHE A 88 9.87 11.27 -5.18
C PHE A 88 9.32 10.43 -6.32
N LEU A 89 7.99 10.37 -6.45
CA LEU A 89 7.33 9.57 -7.47
C LEU A 89 7.50 10.15 -8.89
N ARG A 90 7.66 11.47 -9.02
CA ARG A 90 7.90 12.15 -10.30
C ARG A 90 9.34 12.11 -10.77
N GLY A 91 10.30 12.14 -9.84
CA GLY A 91 11.73 12.27 -10.14
C GLY A 91 12.36 11.01 -10.75
N ASP A 92 13.63 10.78 -10.50
CA ASP A 92 14.38 9.57 -10.90
C ASP A 92 15.45 9.16 -9.87
N SER A 93 15.60 9.95 -8.80
CA SER A 93 16.59 9.72 -7.74
C SER A 93 16.30 8.44 -6.97
N ASP A 94 17.35 7.74 -6.56
CA ASP A 94 17.22 6.65 -5.60
C ASP A 94 16.71 7.16 -4.23
N PRO A 95 16.11 6.29 -3.39
CA PRO A 95 15.51 6.71 -2.13
C PRO A 95 16.49 7.41 -1.17
N GLN A 96 17.75 6.97 -1.13
CA GLN A 96 18.75 7.56 -0.23
C GLN A 96 19.08 8.99 -0.67
N SER A 97 19.40 9.18 -1.94
CA SER A 97 19.75 10.48 -2.51
C SER A 97 18.59 11.46 -2.38
N TYR A 98 17.36 11.02 -2.68
CA TYR A 98 16.17 11.85 -2.55
C TYR A 98 15.97 12.35 -1.12
N LEU A 99 15.94 11.44 -0.14
CA LEU A 99 15.71 11.81 1.25
C LEU A 99 16.85 12.65 1.83
N SER A 100 18.09 12.36 1.45
CA SER A 100 19.26 13.15 1.88
C SER A 100 19.21 14.58 1.35
N GLY A 101 18.76 14.76 0.09
CA GLY A 101 18.54 16.07 -0.52
C GLY A 101 17.35 16.84 0.06
N LEU A 102 16.47 16.18 0.84
CA LEU A 102 15.40 16.85 1.58
C LEU A 102 15.91 17.46 2.89
N VAL A 103 16.84 16.80 3.59
CA VAL A 103 17.29 17.18 4.96
C VAL A 103 17.51 18.69 5.13
N PRO A 104 18.26 19.40 4.25
CA PRO A 104 18.53 20.83 4.43
C PRO A 104 17.28 21.73 4.34
N ARG A 105 16.20 21.25 3.71
CA ARG A 105 14.96 22.01 3.44
C ARG A 105 13.79 21.55 4.31
N THR A 106 14.00 20.62 5.24
CA THR A 106 12.94 20.03 6.08
C THR A 106 12.25 21.04 7.00
N GLY A 107 12.92 22.15 7.32
CA GLY A 107 12.36 23.26 8.09
C GLY A 107 11.19 23.99 7.40
N ALA A 108 10.96 23.75 6.09
CA ALA A 108 9.81 24.28 5.37
C ALA A 108 8.50 23.52 5.67
N TYR A 109 8.56 22.38 6.37
CA TYR A 109 7.43 21.47 6.56
C TYR A 109 7.08 21.29 8.04
N ASN A 110 5.78 21.11 8.31
CA ASN A 110 5.31 20.55 9.57
C ASN A 110 5.87 19.14 9.82
N GLY A 111 5.83 18.65 11.05
CA GLY A 111 6.35 17.32 11.41
C GLY A 111 5.81 16.18 10.54
N PHE A 112 6.66 15.28 10.06
CA PHE A 112 6.28 14.18 9.16
C PHE A 112 7.14 12.93 9.32
N ASN A 113 6.65 11.82 8.76
CA ASN A 113 7.43 10.64 8.40
C ASN A 113 7.27 10.40 6.90
N LEU A 114 8.35 10.08 6.21
CA LEU A 114 8.37 9.78 4.79
C LEU A 114 9.06 8.43 4.57
N LEU A 115 8.36 7.55 3.85
CA LEU A 115 8.89 6.30 3.33
C LEU A 115 9.17 6.48 1.83
N ALA A 116 10.32 6.03 1.36
CA ALA A 116 10.70 6.00 -0.04
C ALA A 116 11.34 4.64 -0.37
N CYS A 117 10.90 4.02 -1.46
CA CYS A 117 11.32 2.69 -1.86
C CYS A 117 11.43 2.59 -3.39
N ASP A 118 12.43 1.88 -3.87
CA ASP A 118 12.65 1.58 -5.30
C ASP A 118 12.65 0.06 -5.59
N LEU A 119 12.10 -0.73 -4.67
CA LEU A 119 12.11 -2.20 -4.64
C LEU A 119 13.48 -2.87 -4.43
N ARG A 120 14.58 -2.10 -4.40
CA ARG A 120 15.90 -2.57 -3.97
C ARG A 120 16.16 -2.18 -2.52
N GLU A 121 15.80 -0.95 -2.18
CA GLU A 121 15.99 -0.37 -0.87
C GLU A 121 14.72 0.33 -0.40
N LEU A 122 14.50 0.29 0.91
CA LEU A 122 13.44 1.02 1.58
C LEU A 122 14.09 1.94 2.61
N TRP A 123 13.74 3.21 2.55
CA TRP A 123 14.26 4.22 3.45
C TRP A 123 13.13 4.95 4.17
N TRP A 124 13.41 5.33 5.41
CA TRP A 124 12.54 6.13 6.26
C TRP A 124 13.25 7.40 6.70
N TYR A 125 12.53 8.51 6.72
CA TYR A 125 13.00 9.75 7.30
C TYR A 125 11.88 10.48 8.03
N SER A 126 12.23 11.11 9.16
CA SER A 126 11.34 12.04 9.86
C SER A 126 12.12 13.27 10.30
N ASN A 127 11.56 14.46 10.06
CA ASN A 127 12.09 15.73 10.59
C ASN A 127 11.81 15.92 12.10
N ARG A 128 11.34 14.87 12.78
CA ARG A 128 11.19 14.74 14.23
C ARG A 128 11.94 13.53 14.78
N GLY A 129 12.64 12.79 13.93
CA GLY A 129 13.49 11.68 14.34
C GLY A 129 14.67 12.16 15.18
N THR A 130 15.19 11.27 16.02
CA THR A 130 16.42 11.51 16.78
C THR A 130 17.64 11.58 15.87
N SER A 131 17.64 10.80 14.79
CA SER A 131 18.64 10.88 13.72
C SER A 131 18.33 12.08 12.81
N PRO A 132 19.31 12.97 12.56
CA PRO A 132 19.14 14.04 11.57
C PRO A 132 19.17 13.51 10.13
N TYR A 133 19.59 12.25 9.91
CA TYR A 133 19.75 11.64 8.60
C TYR A 133 18.71 10.55 8.31
N PRO A 134 18.34 10.35 7.02
CA PRO A 134 17.52 9.22 6.58
C PRO A 134 18.10 7.87 6.99
N GLN A 135 17.23 6.91 7.25
CA GLN A 135 17.61 5.57 7.70
C GLN A 135 17.15 4.52 6.71
N ARG A 136 18.06 3.65 6.30
CA ARG A 136 17.74 2.45 5.53
C ARG A 136 17.07 1.42 6.43
N LEU A 137 15.92 0.92 6.01
CA LEU A 137 15.21 -0.14 6.70
C LEU A 137 15.74 -1.52 6.26
N LYS A 138 15.91 -2.39 7.25
CA LYS A 138 16.25 -3.81 7.04
C LYS A 138 14.98 -4.59 6.67
N PRO A 139 15.10 -5.81 6.11
CA PRO A 139 13.95 -6.70 6.00
C PRO A 139 13.23 -6.83 7.34
N GLY A 140 11.91 -6.67 7.34
CA GLY A 140 11.09 -6.73 8.55
C GLY A 140 9.66 -6.22 8.38
N ILE A 141 8.88 -6.32 9.46
CA ILE A 141 7.53 -5.79 9.57
C ILE A 141 7.55 -4.55 10.45
N TYR A 142 7.00 -3.46 9.92
CA TYR A 142 7.05 -2.12 10.47
C TYR A 142 5.65 -1.54 10.68
N GLY A 143 5.49 -0.80 11.78
CA GLY A 143 4.32 -0.02 12.10
C GLY A 143 4.61 1.47 12.01
N LEU A 144 3.78 2.20 11.25
CA LEU A 144 3.89 3.66 11.16
C LEU A 144 2.52 4.30 11.36
N SER A 145 2.47 5.29 12.25
CA SER A 145 1.30 6.13 12.49
C SER A 145 1.75 7.58 12.61
N ASN A 146 1.12 8.38 13.47
CA ASN A 146 1.43 9.79 13.63
C ASN A 146 2.54 10.08 14.67
N ALA A 147 3.51 9.18 14.78
CA ALA A 147 4.70 9.32 15.61
C ALA A 147 5.89 8.74 14.85
N LEU A 148 7.04 8.53 15.51
CA LEU A 148 8.19 7.88 14.88
C LEU A 148 7.90 6.43 14.51
N LEU A 149 8.71 5.87 13.62
CA LEU A 149 8.63 4.47 13.19
C LEU A 149 8.63 3.53 14.40
N ASP A 150 7.73 2.54 14.39
CA ASP A 150 7.54 1.53 15.44
C ASP A 150 7.26 2.07 16.85
N THR A 151 6.81 3.33 16.96
CA THR A 151 6.30 3.84 18.24
C THR A 151 5.18 2.91 18.75
N PRO A 152 5.29 2.38 19.98
CA PRO A 152 4.51 1.22 20.42
C PRO A 152 3.08 1.56 20.86
N TRP A 153 2.38 2.40 20.10
CA TRP A 153 0.98 2.71 20.36
C TRP A 153 0.10 1.46 20.22
N PRO A 154 -0.97 1.32 21.02
CA PRO A 154 -1.83 0.13 21.03
C PRO A 154 -2.29 -0.31 19.64
N LYS A 155 -2.76 0.64 18.82
CA LYS A 155 -3.15 0.35 17.44
C LYS A 155 -2.00 -0.12 16.57
N VAL A 156 -0.83 0.48 16.70
CA VAL A 156 0.34 0.13 15.89
C VAL A 156 0.75 -1.30 16.19
N ARG A 157 0.90 -1.64 17.48
CA ARG A 157 1.22 -3.01 17.92
C ARG A 157 0.18 -4.02 17.45
N SER A 158 -1.10 -3.72 17.65
CA SER A 158 -2.20 -4.60 17.23
C SER A 158 -2.20 -4.82 15.72
N ARG A 159 -2.01 -3.77 14.91
CA ARG A 159 -2.03 -3.87 13.44
C ARG A 159 -0.78 -4.54 12.88
N VAL A 160 0.39 -4.34 13.50
CA VAL A 160 1.63 -5.05 13.14
C VAL A 160 1.48 -6.55 13.39
N GLY A 161 0.92 -6.96 14.54
CA GLY A 161 0.61 -8.36 14.83
C GLY A 161 -0.36 -8.96 13.81
N ALA A 162 -1.49 -8.28 13.55
CA ALA A 162 -2.48 -8.73 12.57
C ALA A 162 -1.89 -8.83 11.14
N LEU A 163 -1.00 -7.91 10.75
CA LEU A 163 -0.31 -7.98 9.47
C LEU A 163 0.61 -9.19 9.38
N ALA A 164 1.35 -9.51 10.45
CA ALA A 164 2.21 -10.69 10.50
C ALA A 164 1.41 -11.99 10.34
N GLU A 165 0.27 -12.11 11.04
CA GLU A 165 -0.65 -13.24 10.89
C GLU A 165 -1.22 -13.34 9.47
N THR A 166 -1.62 -12.21 8.88
CA THR A 166 -2.14 -12.15 7.52
C THR A 166 -1.08 -12.60 6.50
N LEU A 167 0.16 -12.14 6.65
CA LEU A 167 1.27 -12.52 5.78
C LEU A 167 1.61 -14.00 5.91
N ALA A 168 1.52 -14.57 7.10
CA ALA A 168 1.78 -16.00 7.31
C ALA A 168 0.69 -16.89 6.68
N ALA A 169 -0.54 -16.39 6.59
CA ALA A 169 -1.66 -17.08 5.96
C ALA A 169 -1.70 -16.86 4.43
N ASP A 170 -1.06 -15.82 3.92
CA ASP A 170 -0.97 -15.55 2.49
C ASP A 170 0.01 -16.52 1.82
N THR A 171 -0.51 -17.30 0.88
CA THR A 171 0.26 -18.31 0.15
C THR A 171 0.92 -17.76 -1.11
N GLY A 172 0.75 -16.46 -1.42
CA GLY A 172 1.31 -15.82 -2.60
C GLY A 172 0.71 -16.32 -3.93
N LEU A 173 -0.37 -17.11 -3.86
CA LEU A 173 -0.98 -17.72 -5.03
C LEU A 173 -1.59 -16.64 -5.95
N PRO A 174 -1.49 -16.81 -7.28
CA PRO A 174 -2.12 -15.90 -8.22
C PRO A 174 -3.63 -15.79 -7.98
N GLY A 175 -4.09 -14.58 -7.67
CA GLY A 175 -5.51 -14.33 -7.36
C GLY A 175 -5.86 -14.43 -5.88
N ALA A 176 -4.87 -14.52 -4.98
CA ALA A 176 -5.06 -14.29 -3.56
C ALA A 176 -5.79 -12.96 -3.32
N SER A 177 -6.76 -13.01 -2.41
CA SER A 177 -7.65 -11.89 -2.08
C SER A 177 -6.87 -10.86 -1.25
N VAL A 178 -7.05 -9.58 -1.56
CA VAL A 178 -6.46 -8.46 -0.79
C VAL A 178 -7.29 -8.12 0.45
N GLU A 179 -8.49 -8.69 0.56
CA GLU A 179 -9.49 -8.40 1.57
C GLU A 179 -8.99 -8.60 3.01
N PRO A 180 -8.25 -9.67 3.37
CA PRO A 180 -7.64 -9.79 4.70
C PRO A 180 -6.75 -8.60 5.09
N TYR A 181 -6.05 -8.01 4.10
CA TYR A 181 -5.22 -6.84 4.32
C TYR A 181 -6.02 -5.54 4.42
N LEU A 182 -7.26 -5.50 3.94
CA LEU A 182 -8.17 -4.38 4.15
C LEU A 182 -8.91 -4.53 5.49
N ASP A 183 -9.23 -5.76 5.90
CA ASP A 183 -9.88 -6.03 7.18
C ASP A 183 -9.00 -5.61 8.37
N LEU A 184 -7.67 -5.75 8.26
CA LEU A 184 -6.77 -5.22 9.29
C LEU A 184 -6.92 -3.70 9.44
N LEU A 185 -7.21 -2.97 8.35
CA LEU A 185 -7.34 -1.51 8.34
C LEU A 185 -8.72 -1.05 8.82
N ALA A 186 -9.74 -1.91 8.73
CA ALA A 186 -11.12 -1.63 9.12
C ALA A 186 -11.39 -1.72 10.64
N ASN A 187 -10.34 -1.83 11.47
CA ASN A 187 -10.49 -1.98 12.92
C ASN A 187 -10.77 -0.65 13.64
N ASP A 188 -11.99 -0.52 14.15
CA ASP A 188 -12.48 0.66 14.87
C ASP A 188 -12.32 0.58 16.39
N ARG A 189 -11.65 -0.46 16.90
CA ARG A 189 -11.44 -0.65 18.33
C ARG A 189 -10.55 0.47 18.90
N GLN A 190 -11.06 1.16 19.91
CA GLN A 190 -10.30 2.14 20.68
C GLN A 190 -9.50 1.45 21.79
N ALA A 191 -8.33 2.01 22.11
CA ALA A 191 -7.47 1.56 23.21
C ALA A 191 -8.08 1.93 24.58
N LEU A 192 -7.60 1.33 25.67
CA LEU A 192 -7.99 1.73 27.02
C LEU A 192 -7.39 3.10 27.36
N ASP A 193 -8.06 3.88 28.22
CA ASP A 193 -7.63 5.26 28.54
C ASP A 193 -6.22 5.28 29.17
N ALA A 194 -5.89 4.27 29.97
CA ALA A 194 -4.57 4.10 30.57
C ALA A 194 -3.45 3.80 29.57
N GLU A 195 -3.79 3.37 28.35
CA GLU A 195 -2.83 3.03 27.29
C GLU A 195 -2.67 4.17 26.27
N LEU A 196 -3.44 5.25 26.40
CA LEU A 196 -3.40 6.37 25.47
C LEU A 196 -2.10 7.16 25.61
N PRO A 197 -1.48 7.56 24.49
CA PRO A 197 -0.34 8.46 24.54
C PRO A 197 -0.79 9.86 24.98
N ARG A 198 0.18 10.70 25.35
CA ARG A 198 -0.02 12.12 25.62
C ARG A 198 0.69 12.93 24.54
N THR A 199 -0.02 13.20 23.45
CA THR A 199 0.54 13.88 22.27
C THR A 199 0.19 15.37 22.20
N GLY A 200 -0.57 15.88 23.17
CA GLY A 200 -1.00 17.27 23.26
C GLY A 200 -2.35 17.56 22.63
N VAL A 201 -3.07 16.56 22.12
CA VAL A 201 -4.51 16.69 21.81
C VAL A 201 -5.35 16.42 23.07
N THR A 202 -6.65 16.72 23.01
CA THR A 202 -7.55 16.45 24.15
C THR A 202 -7.72 14.94 24.39
N PRO A 203 -8.11 14.50 25.59
CA PRO A 203 -8.33 13.08 25.88
C PRO A 203 -9.34 12.41 24.94
N GLU A 204 -10.39 13.13 24.55
CA GLU A 204 -11.41 12.64 23.59
C GLU A 204 -10.78 12.38 22.22
N TRP A 205 -9.89 13.27 21.78
CA TRP A 205 -9.12 13.09 20.55
C TRP A 205 -8.09 11.96 20.67
N GLU A 206 -7.40 11.80 21.81
CA GLU A 206 -6.49 10.66 21.99
C GLU A 206 -7.26 9.33 21.87
N LYS A 207 -8.43 9.26 22.51
CA LYS A 207 -9.30 8.09 22.45
C LYS A 207 -9.79 7.83 21.03
N LEU A 208 -10.31 8.85 20.35
CA LEU A 208 -10.76 8.75 18.97
C LEU A 208 -9.65 8.29 18.02
N LEU A 209 -8.47 8.88 18.13
CA LEU A 209 -7.33 8.60 17.26
C LEU A 209 -6.60 7.29 17.63
N SER A 210 -7.05 6.59 18.68
CA SER A 210 -6.50 5.30 19.10
C SER A 210 -7.02 4.11 18.27
N SER A 211 -8.08 4.29 17.48
CA SER A 211 -8.50 3.27 16.52
C SER A 211 -7.66 3.31 15.23
N ALA A 212 -7.64 2.20 14.49
CA ALA A 212 -7.04 2.17 13.15
C ALA A 212 -8.01 2.76 12.11
N PHE A 213 -9.29 2.41 12.21
CA PHE A 213 -10.39 2.96 11.42
C PHE A 213 -11.14 3.99 12.27
N ILE A 214 -11.07 5.26 11.89
CA ILE A 214 -11.61 6.38 12.67
C ILE A 214 -12.95 6.81 12.08
N ARG A 215 -13.96 6.96 12.94
CA ARG A 215 -15.28 7.51 12.59
C ARG A 215 -15.66 8.60 13.58
N SER A 216 -15.82 9.81 13.07
CA SER A 216 -16.43 10.92 13.81
C SER A 216 -17.23 11.81 12.83
N PRO A 217 -17.95 12.84 13.30
CA PRO A 217 -18.74 13.72 12.43
C PRO A 217 -17.92 14.54 11.41
N SER A 218 -16.70 14.96 11.75
CA SER A 218 -15.91 15.88 10.93
C SER A 218 -14.54 15.33 10.49
N TYR A 219 -14.09 14.24 11.10
CA TYR A 219 -12.79 13.61 10.86
C TYR A 219 -12.90 12.08 10.85
N GLY A 220 -12.15 11.42 9.98
CA GLY A 220 -12.12 9.96 9.99
C GLY A 220 -11.28 9.37 8.87
N THR A 221 -11.32 8.05 8.76
CA THR A 221 -10.65 7.31 7.69
C THR A 221 -11.36 7.58 6.37
N ARG A 222 -10.69 8.31 5.48
CA ARG A 222 -11.17 8.72 4.15
C ARG A 222 -10.91 7.69 3.07
N ALA A 223 -9.82 6.96 3.20
CA ALA A 223 -9.39 5.98 2.23
C ALA A 223 -8.58 4.89 2.94
N MET A 224 -8.81 3.65 2.52
CA MET A 224 -7.93 2.52 2.78
C MET A 224 -7.21 2.22 1.47
N ALA A 225 -5.93 1.92 1.55
CA ALA A 225 -5.15 1.61 0.37
C ALA A 225 -4.10 0.55 0.68
N MET A 226 -3.85 -0.26 -0.34
CA MET A 226 -2.89 -1.35 -0.30
C MET A 226 -1.95 -1.27 -1.51
N ALA A 227 -0.67 -1.51 -1.28
CA ALA A 227 0.33 -1.68 -2.32
C ALA A 227 1.07 -3.01 -2.10
N LEU A 228 1.13 -3.82 -3.16
CA LEU A 228 1.89 -5.07 -3.24
C LEU A 228 2.91 -4.94 -4.35
N ALA A 229 4.17 -5.22 -4.04
CA ALA A 229 5.23 -5.35 -5.05
C ALA A 229 5.81 -6.77 -4.99
N PRO A 230 5.86 -7.50 -6.12
CA PRO A 230 6.39 -8.85 -6.15
C PRO A 230 7.88 -8.87 -5.78
N ALA A 231 8.31 -9.94 -5.14
CA ALA A 231 9.71 -10.20 -4.93
C ALA A 231 10.42 -10.40 -6.29
N PRO A 232 11.68 -9.93 -6.45
CA PRO A 232 12.47 -10.31 -7.61
C PRO A 232 12.56 -11.84 -7.64
N CYS A 233 12.15 -12.44 -8.76
CA CYS A 233 12.08 -13.89 -8.86
C CYS A 233 13.48 -14.49 -8.79
N CYS A 234 13.75 -15.36 -7.81
CA CYS A 234 15.05 -16.01 -7.63
C CYS A 234 15.53 -16.76 -8.89
N ALA A 235 14.62 -17.23 -9.74
CA ALA A 235 14.93 -17.91 -11.00
C ALA A 235 15.47 -16.98 -12.10
N CYS A 236 15.36 -15.66 -11.95
CA CYS A 236 15.87 -14.67 -12.91
C CYS A 236 17.28 -14.17 -12.58
N ALA A 237 17.77 -14.44 -11.36
CA ALA A 237 19.01 -13.87 -10.86
C ALA A 237 20.28 -14.57 -11.40
N THR A 238 20.15 -15.68 -12.15
CA THR A 238 21.29 -16.51 -12.55
C THR A 238 21.86 -16.25 -13.94
N THR A 239 21.54 -15.14 -14.63
CA THR A 239 22.18 -14.84 -15.93
C THR A 239 22.28 -13.34 -16.20
N ALA A 240 23.19 -12.67 -15.50
CA ALA A 240 23.79 -11.41 -15.92
C ALA A 240 25.26 -11.34 -15.46
N ALA A 241 26.03 -12.36 -15.82
CA ALA A 241 27.48 -12.27 -15.87
C ALA A 241 27.89 -12.36 -17.34
N SER A 242 27.99 -11.21 -18.00
CA SER A 242 28.61 -11.12 -19.32
C SER A 242 30.12 -11.25 -19.13
N SER A 243 30.68 -12.37 -19.59
CA SER A 243 32.11 -12.56 -19.73
C SER A 243 32.64 -11.73 -20.90
N SER A 244 33.38 -10.66 -20.61
CA SER A 244 34.39 -10.17 -21.54
C SER A 244 35.70 -10.91 -21.25
N ALA A 245 36.04 -11.85 -22.12
CA ALA A 245 37.33 -12.54 -22.06
C ALA A 245 38.46 -11.58 -22.44
N SER A 246 39.47 -11.47 -21.58
CA SER A 246 40.85 -11.16 -21.96
C SER A 246 41.75 -12.13 -21.23
N ALA A 247 42.69 -12.72 -21.97
CA ALA A 247 43.43 -13.91 -21.61
C ALA A 247 44.57 -13.68 -20.60
N ALA A 248 44.98 -14.81 -20.01
CA ALA A 248 46.24 -15.13 -19.31
C ALA A 248 46.37 -14.78 -17.81
N SER A 249 46.11 -15.76 -16.93
CA SER A 249 47.14 -16.50 -16.14
C SER A 249 46.50 -17.42 -15.07
N THR A 250 47.18 -18.52 -14.77
CA THR A 250 46.84 -19.77 -14.03
C THR A 250 46.35 -19.58 -12.57
N PRO A 251 45.48 -20.47 -12.00
CA PRO A 251 44.72 -20.19 -10.77
C PRO A 251 45.36 -20.78 -9.49
N PRO A 252 44.87 -20.38 -8.30
CA PRO A 252 44.90 -21.27 -7.14
C PRO A 252 43.50 -21.58 -6.53
N ALA A 253 43.36 -22.86 -6.18
CA ALA A 253 42.56 -23.49 -5.12
C ALA A 253 41.12 -23.02 -4.81
N ALA A 254 40.17 -23.93 -5.06
CA ALA A 254 38.83 -23.92 -4.50
C ALA A 254 38.84 -24.26 -2.99
N PRO A 255 37.78 -23.86 -2.24
CA PRO A 255 37.07 -24.90 -1.49
C PRO A 255 35.54 -24.78 -1.44
N ALA A 256 34.97 -25.95 -1.11
CA ALA A 256 33.66 -26.26 -0.52
C ALA A 256 32.40 -26.23 -1.41
N ARG A 257 32.03 -27.44 -1.84
CA ARG A 257 30.76 -27.84 -2.45
C ARG A 257 29.57 -27.64 -1.51
N CYS A 258 28.46 -27.16 -2.05
CA CYS A 258 27.13 -27.26 -1.48
C CYS A 258 26.54 -28.66 -1.80
N PRO A 259 25.91 -29.38 -0.85
CA PRO A 259 25.41 -30.72 -1.12
C PRO A 259 24.01 -30.71 -1.77
N THR A 260 23.81 -31.69 -2.65
CA THR A 260 22.54 -32.22 -3.17
C THR A 260 21.74 -31.38 -4.17
N ALA A 261 22.16 -31.47 -5.43
CA ALA A 261 21.25 -31.44 -6.56
C ALA A 261 20.71 -32.86 -6.81
N ALA A 262 19.42 -33.07 -6.61
CA ALA A 262 18.71 -34.24 -7.11
C ALA A 262 17.61 -33.76 -8.08
N THR A 263 17.93 -33.93 -9.36
CA THR A 263 17.03 -34.31 -10.45
C THR A 263 15.73 -33.51 -10.63
N CYS A 264 15.77 -32.53 -11.52
CA CYS A 264 14.65 -32.29 -12.43
C CYS A 264 15.19 -31.79 -13.77
N ALA A 265 15.29 -32.72 -14.72
CA ALA A 265 15.46 -32.41 -16.14
C ALA A 265 14.09 -32.06 -16.72
N LEU A 266 13.99 -30.95 -17.48
CA LEU A 266 13.09 -30.69 -18.62
C LEU A 266 13.36 -29.24 -19.15
N PRO A 267 12.94 -28.88 -20.38
CA PRO A 267 13.85 -28.34 -21.40
C PRO A 267 14.00 -26.82 -21.40
N ALA A 268 15.13 -26.39 -21.95
CA ALA A 268 15.45 -25.01 -22.25
C ALA A 268 14.41 -24.38 -23.20
N THR A 269 13.58 -23.50 -22.65
CA THR A 269 12.99 -22.38 -23.40
C THR A 269 13.08 -21.14 -22.50
N PRO A 270 13.61 -20.00 -22.98
CA PRO A 270 13.66 -18.79 -22.18
C PRO A 270 12.25 -18.20 -22.12
N ALA A 271 11.44 -18.68 -21.19
CA ALA A 271 10.20 -18.02 -20.84
C ALA A 271 10.55 -16.67 -20.21
N ARG A 272 10.50 -15.61 -21.02
CA ARG A 272 10.56 -14.20 -20.57
C ARG A 272 9.60 -14.07 -19.38
N CYS A 273 10.15 -13.97 -18.17
CA CYS A 273 9.38 -13.79 -16.94
C CYS A 273 8.77 -12.38 -16.97
N LYS A 274 7.65 -12.21 -17.69
CA LYS A 274 6.83 -11.01 -17.66
C LYS A 274 5.93 -11.05 -16.41
N ARG A 275 6.50 -11.15 -15.22
CA ARG A 275 5.78 -10.76 -14.00
C ARG A 275 5.80 -9.24 -13.93
N ARG A 276 4.91 -8.59 -14.70
CA ARG A 276 4.59 -7.17 -14.47
C ARG A 276 4.16 -7.03 -13.02
N ALA A 277 4.64 -5.99 -12.34
CA ALA A 277 4.13 -5.60 -11.03
C ALA A 277 2.60 -5.58 -11.09
N LYS A 278 1.95 -6.54 -10.44
CA LYS A 278 0.52 -6.48 -10.20
C LYS A 278 0.34 -5.54 -9.02
N ALA A 279 0.27 -4.24 -9.30
CA ALA A 279 -0.27 -3.29 -8.35
C ALA A 279 -1.79 -3.52 -8.31
N SER A 280 -2.26 -4.45 -7.49
CA SER A 280 -3.69 -4.58 -7.19
C SER A 280 -4.07 -3.47 -6.21
N TRP A 281 -4.65 -2.39 -6.73
CA TRP A 281 -5.20 -1.32 -5.92
C TRP A 281 -6.69 -1.53 -5.74
N LEU A 282 -7.13 -1.64 -4.50
CA LEU A 282 -8.53 -1.46 -4.12
C LEU A 282 -8.58 -0.19 -3.27
N SER A 283 -9.30 0.82 -3.75
CA SER A 283 -9.62 2.02 -2.98
C SER A 283 -11.12 2.09 -2.81
N THR A 284 -11.59 2.04 -1.58
CA THR A 284 -12.98 2.33 -1.24
C THR A 284 -13.07 3.79 -0.81
N ALA A 285 -13.32 4.68 -1.77
CA ALA A 285 -13.82 6.01 -1.44
C ALA A 285 -15.34 5.88 -1.22
N GLY A 286 -15.78 5.82 0.03
CA GLY A 286 -17.20 5.95 0.34
C GLY A 286 -17.68 7.37 -0.01
N PRO A 287 -18.91 7.56 -0.53
CA PRO A 287 -19.47 8.89 -0.72
C PRO A 287 -19.58 9.62 0.63
N PRO A 288 -19.55 10.96 0.67
CA PRO A 288 -19.75 11.70 1.90
C PRO A 288 -21.14 11.37 2.48
N VAL A 289 -21.17 10.87 3.71
CA VAL A 289 -22.41 10.70 4.47
C VAL A 289 -22.83 12.10 4.94
N PRO A 290 -24.01 12.61 4.55
CA PRO A 290 -24.47 13.90 5.04
C PRO A 290 -24.75 13.83 6.55
N PRO A 291 -24.51 14.91 7.32
CA PRO A 291 -24.75 14.91 8.75
C PRO A 291 -26.26 14.73 9.02
N GLY A 292 -26.63 13.62 9.67
CA GLY A 292 -28.01 13.39 10.14
C GLY A 292 -28.66 12.05 9.75
N ALA A 293 -28.05 11.21 8.91
CA ALA A 293 -28.61 9.91 8.56
C ALA A 293 -28.01 8.78 9.41
N MET A 294 -28.79 8.16 10.31
CA MET A 294 -28.44 6.87 10.90
C MET A 294 -28.42 5.79 9.79
N PRO A 295 -27.39 4.94 9.69
CA PRO A 295 -27.39 3.88 8.70
C PRO A 295 -28.38 2.78 9.13
N ARG A 296 -29.44 2.61 8.33
CA ARG A 296 -30.18 1.34 8.27
C ARG A 296 -29.24 0.26 7.73
N SER A 297 -29.38 -0.95 8.24
CA SER A 297 -28.63 -2.16 7.90
C SER A 297 -28.29 -2.25 6.39
N ALA A 298 -27.01 -2.45 6.09
CA ALA A 298 -26.50 -2.53 4.73
C ALA A 298 -27.06 -3.76 3.99
N PRO A 299 -27.58 -3.63 2.75
CA PRO A 299 -27.87 -4.77 1.90
C PRO A 299 -26.58 -5.35 1.30
N GLY A 300 -26.55 -6.67 1.17
CA GLY A 300 -25.38 -7.45 0.75
C GLY A 300 -24.74 -7.03 -0.58
N TRP A 301 -23.43 -7.21 -0.62
CA TRP A 301 -22.55 -6.96 -1.75
C TRP A 301 -23.03 -7.70 -3.02
N ARG A 302 -23.43 -6.96 -4.06
CA ARG A 302 -23.67 -7.53 -5.39
C ARG A 302 -22.37 -7.59 -6.18
N ARG A 303 -22.00 -8.79 -6.64
CA ARG A 303 -20.88 -9.05 -7.55
C ARG A 303 -21.18 -8.44 -8.93
N GLY A 304 -20.28 -7.62 -9.45
CA GLY A 304 -20.24 -7.30 -10.88
C GLY A 304 -19.70 -8.49 -11.64
N HIS A 305 -20.56 -9.21 -12.37
CA HIS A 305 -20.13 -10.29 -13.26
C HIS A 305 -19.55 -9.69 -14.55
N CYS A 306 -18.28 -9.99 -14.86
CA CYS A 306 -17.74 -9.85 -16.21
C CYS A 306 -18.48 -10.78 -17.16
N ALA A 307 -19.17 -10.21 -18.14
CA ALA A 307 -19.75 -10.95 -19.26
C ALA A 307 -18.63 -11.57 -20.12
N ARG A 308 -18.67 -12.89 -20.30
CA ARG A 308 -17.87 -13.59 -21.32
C ARG A 308 -18.46 -13.33 -22.71
N PRO A 309 -17.66 -13.19 -23.77
CA PRO A 309 -18.18 -13.09 -25.13
C PRO A 309 -18.79 -14.43 -25.56
N ALA A 310 -19.95 -14.35 -26.22
CA ALA A 310 -20.69 -15.48 -26.75
C ALA A 310 -19.89 -16.19 -27.86
N ALA A 311 -19.68 -17.50 -27.70
CA ALA A 311 -19.26 -18.37 -28.79
C ALA A 311 -20.48 -18.81 -29.58
N THR A 312 -20.55 -18.38 -30.83
CA THR A 312 -21.50 -18.81 -31.86
C THR A 312 -21.16 -20.20 -32.37
N HIS A 313 -22.14 -21.13 -32.40
CA HIS A 313 -22.24 -22.17 -33.44
C HIS A 313 -23.69 -22.69 -33.55
N PRO A 314 -24.10 -23.26 -34.71
CA PRO A 314 -25.42 -23.01 -35.28
C PRO A 314 -26.43 -24.15 -35.11
N ARG A 315 -27.70 -23.74 -35.19
CA ARG A 315 -28.90 -24.40 -35.73
C ARG A 315 -28.97 -25.93 -35.71
N ASN A 316 -30.02 -26.47 -35.06
CA ASN A 316 -30.97 -27.28 -35.81
C ASN A 316 -32.38 -27.25 -35.21
N ALA A 317 -33.35 -27.25 -36.13
CA ALA A 317 -34.77 -27.05 -35.94
C ALA A 317 -35.50 -28.32 -35.45
N ARG A 318 -36.59 -28.15 -34.70
CA ARG A 318 -37.95 -28.64 -35.01
C ARG A 318 -38.92 -28.42 -33.82
N SER A 319 -40.04 -27.76 -34.12
CA SER A 319 -41.29 -27.58 -33.34
C SER A 319 -42.23 -28.80 -33.51
N PRO A 320 -43.49 -28.81 -33.02
CA PRO A 320 -44.13 -28.26 -31.80
C PRO A 320 -45.14 -29.25 -31.11
N ALA A 321 -45.92 -28.71 -30.13
CA ALA A 321 -47.22 -29.16 -29.60
C ALA A 321 -47.15 -30.21 -28.46
N THR A 322 -47.90 -30.13 -27.35
CA THR A 322 -49.35 -29.90 -27.12
C THR A 322 -49.58 -29.41 -25.67
N ALA A 323 -50.35 -28.34 -25.42
CA ALA A 323 -51.77 -28.32 -25.01
C ALA A 323 -52.14 -29.07 -23.70
N ARG A 324 -52.55 -28.33 -22.64
CA ARG A 324 -53.90 -28.31 -22.02
C ARG A 324 -53.90 -27.78 -20.57
N HIS A 325 -54.90 -26.93 -20.29
CA HIS A 325 -55.79 -26.81 -19.10
C HIS A 325 -55.22 -26.99 -17.67
N ALA A 326 -55.69 -26.33 -16.61
CA ALA A 326 -56.80 -25.40 -16.32
C ALA A 326 -56.46 -24.64 -15.02
N ALA A 327 -57.22 -23.58 -14.75
CA ALA A 327 -57.12 -22.71 -13.58
C ALA A 327 -57.80 -23.33 -12.31
N PRO A 328 -58.09 -22.55 -11.25
CA PRO A 328 -57.34 -22.46 -10.00
C PRO A 328 -58.19 -22.94 -8.78
N VAL A 329 -57.75 -22.65 -7.54
CA VAL A 329 -58.55 -22.24 -6.34
C VAL A 329 -58.07 -22.89 -5.01
N ARG A 330 -57.85 -22.02 -4.00
CA ARG A 330 -57.83 -22.20 -2.51
C ARG A 330 -56.69 -23.03 -1.90
N ASP A 331 -56.07 -22.67 -0.77
CA ASP A 331 -56.25 -21.64 0.26
C ASP A 331 -54.87 -21.06 0.67
#